data_AF-A0A2S0IDK8-F1
#
_entry.id   AF-A0A2S0IDK8-F1
#
_cell.length_a   1.000
_cell.length_b   1.000
_cell.length_c   1.000
_cell.angle_alpha   90.00
_cell.angle_beta   90.00
_cell.angle_gamma   90.00
#
_symmetry.space_group_name_H-M   'P 1'
#
loop_
_entity.id
_entity.type
_entity.pdbx_description
1 polymer ?
#
loop_
_entity_poly.entity_id
_entity_poly.type
_entity_poly.pdbx_seq_one_letter_code
_entity_poly.pdbx_strand_id
1 'polypeptide(L)'
;MTNFFKEFDAERWYFTFADEDDNTLIVQQVGIVAVFHLVDAYLPVRRKGIAEAFSLYHELYGDKLKGGYRADKRMIVRPFSKMGFESYRDYVVDTSPMDVIEFDCMSTLSLGHASDYMFGVFSPAGWYEQVHKRLTTVRAYLPVEELVGEGRARFESFLLKCCALLRPLHGAAGLGIQECHDWEDYQTLEHETAWAYRGVDLCGPSEKKNLRDGYKNLNWYTFLAHHWIATLGTPEDLKAKLNDDRIELLPYKWGTAIRAGDWPALGKAETDPTPELYVKVNNAIRSLRVQDVESLHYGSIAGEVRFNPLTSNLWLRRFDTLQEIKAVIDESGNVKTDERHFLRMSSGTPCPWPGIWICEEEPSQGRRTFMHNELLPDVNGQVVTWRLVKAL
;
A
#
# COMPACT_ATOMS: atom_id res chain seq x y z
N MET A 1 8.31 12.91 -25.88
CA MET A 1 8.51 12.38 -24.53
C MET A 1 8.00 13.43 -23.55
N THR A 2 7.01 13.08 -22.72
CA THR A 2 6.38 14.02 -21.77
C THR A 2 7.41 14.56 -20.77
N ASN A 3 7.10 15.66 -20.08
CA ASN A 3 8.00 16.29 -19.11
C ASN A 3 8.48 15.28 -18.04
N PHE A 4 7.57 14.44 -17.54
CA PHE A 4 7.83 13.39 -16.55
C PHE A 4 9.04 12.50 -16.88
N PHE A 5 9.09 11.87 -18.07
CA PHE A 5 10.18 10.94 -18.38
C PHE A 5 11.54 11.64 -18.44
N LYS A 6 11.59 12.89 -18.92
CA LYS A 6 12.82 13.67 -18.95
C LYS A 6 13.30 14.02 -17.54
N GLU A 7 12.37 14.42 -16.67
CA GLU A 7 12.66 14.71 -15.26
C GLU A 7 13.12 13.45 -14.53
N PHE A 8 12.45 12.32 -14.74
CA PHE A 8 12.83 11.04 -14.16
C PHE A 8 14.22 10.59 -14.65
N ASP A 9 14.47 10.63 -15.96
CA ASP A 9 15.75 10.22 -16.54
C ASP A 9 16.91 11.12 -16.07
N ALA A 10 16.66 12.42 -15.88
CA ALA A 10 17.66 13.36 -15.38
C ALA A 10 18.09 13.05 -13.93
N GLU A 11 17.18 12.50 -13.12
CA GLU A 11 17.43 12.18 -11.72
C GLU A 11 17.77 10.69 -11.49
N ARG A 12 17.56 9.82 -12.49
CA ARG A 12 17.68 8.36 -12.38
C ARG A 12 18.96 7.88 -11.72
N TRP A 13 20.08 8.51 -12.08
CA TRP A 13 21.38 8.17 -11.52
C TRP A 13 21.46 8.31 -10.00
N TYR A 14 20.72 9.25 -9.40
CA TYR A 14 20.79 9.54 -7.96
C TYR A 14 20.03 8.55 -7.08
N PHE A 15 19.23 7.67 -7.68
CA PHE A 15 18.43 6.68 -6.95
C PHE A 15 18.56 5.27 -7.51
N THR A 16 19.59 5.02 -8.32
CA THR A 16 19.98 3.69 -8.80
C THR A 16 21.30 3.31 -8.15
N PHE A 17 21.28 2.27 -7.33
CA PHE A 17 22.42 1.81 -6.56
C PHE A 17 22.84 0.43 -7.07
N ALA A 18 24.12 0.31 -7.43
CA ALA A 18 24.69 -0.93 -7.92
C ALA A 18 25.37 -1.71 -6.79
N ASP A 19 25.54 -3.00 -6.99
CA ASP A 19 26.31 -3.88 -6.11
C ASP A 19 27.78 -3.42 -6.04
N GLU A 20 28.40 -3.52 -4.86
CA GLU A 20 29.77 -3.05 -4.64
C GLU A 20 30.83 -3.93 -5.33
N ASP A 21 30.53 -5.22 -5.52
CA ASP A 21 31.41 -6.20 -6.17
C ASP A 21 31.16 -6.27 -7.68
N ASP A 22 29.92 -6.02 -8.14
CA ASP A 22 29.55 -5.98 -9.56
C ASP A 22 28.61 -4.82 -9.90
N ASN A 23 29.19 -3.68 -10.32
CA ASN A 23 28.46 -2.47 -10.68
C ASN A 23 27.49 -2.63 -11.88
N THR A 24 27.44 -3.79 -12.54
CA THR A 24 26.44 -4.08 -13.58
C THR A 24 25.13 -4.60 -13.01
N LEU A 25 25.11 -5.00 -11.73
CA LEU A 25 23.96 -5.51 -11.04
C LEU A 25 23.43 -4.45 -10.07
N ILE A 26 22.11 -4.28 -10.05
CA ILE A 26 21.44 -3.24 -9.27
C ILE A 26 20.90 -3.85 -7.98
N VAL A 27 21.17 -3.24 -6.83
CA VAL A 27 20.68 -3.69 -5.52
C VAL A 27 19.42 -2.96 -5.10
N GLN A 28 19.29 -1.69 -5.51
CA GLN A 28 18.12 -0.85 -5.26
C GLN A 28 17.96 0.18 -6.39
N GLN A 29 16.71 0.41 -6.82
CA GLN A 29 16.39 1.49 -7.75
C GLN A 29 15.00 2.07 -7.51
N VAL A 30 14.63 3.15 -8.21
CA VAL A 30 13.24 3.61 -8.27
C VAL A 30 12.62 3.22 -9.61
N GLY A 31 11.38 2.73 -9.55
CA GLY A 31 10.57 2.46 -10.73
C GLY A 31 9.09 2.59 -10.38
N ILE A 32 8.23 1.94 -11.17
CA ILE A 32 6.81 1.84 -10.83
C ILE A 32 6.62 0.67 -9.87
N VAL A 33 5.96 0.95 -8.75
CA VAL A 33 5.59 -0.05 -7.75
C VAL A 33 4.11 0.08 -7.46
N ALA A 34 3.39 -1.04 -7.49
CA ALA A 34 2.04 -1.16 -6.97
C ALA A 34 2.06 -2.07 -5.75
N VAL A 35 1.46 -1.63 -4.65
CA VAL A 35 1.35 -2.38 -3.39
C VAL A 35 -0.10 -2.44 -2.94
N PHE A 36 -0.54 -3.63 -2.55
CA PHE A 36 -1.90 -3.91 -2.08
C PHE A 36 -1.85 -4.61 -0.73
N HIS A 37 -2.48 -4.02 0.27
CA HIS A 37 -2.55 -4.55 1.63
C HIS A 37 -3.92 -5.17 1.87
N LEU A 38 -3.93 -6.48 2.13
CA LEU A 38 -5.13 -7.29 2.19
C LEU A 38 -5.36 -7.82 3.61
N VAL A 39 -6.64 -7.96 3.94
CA VAL A 39 -7.11 -8.70 5.12
C VAL A 39 -7.86 -9.95 4.70
N ASP A 40 -7.79 -10.95 5.57
CA ASP A 40 -8.35 -12.29 5.44
C ASP A 40 -7.93 -13.00 4.16
N ALA A 41 -6.74 -12.67 3.63
CA ALA A 41 -6.28 -13.16 2.34
C ALA A 41 -5.94 -14.66 2.37
N TYR A 42 -5.76 -15.23 3.56
CA TYR A 42 -5.60 -16.66 3.78
C TYR A 42 -6.85 -17.48 3.40
N LEU A 43 -8.04 -16.86 3.29
CA LEU A 43 -9.26 -17.57 2.89
C LEU A 43 -9.15 -18.09 1.44
N PRO A 44 -9.65 -19.31 1.12
CA PRO A 44 -9.52 -19.88 -0.22
C PRO A 44 -10.05 -18.99 -1.35
N VAL A 45 -11.18 -18.31 -1.14
CA VAL A 45 -11.75 -17.38 -2.13
C VAL A 45 -10.86 -16.15 -2.37
N ARG A 46 -10.09 -15.74 -1.35
CA ARG A 46 -9.17 -14.61 -1.42
C ARG A 46 -7.85 -15.02 -2.08
N ARG A 47 -7.36 -16.23 -1.80
CA ARG A 47 -6.20 -16.84 -2.49
C ARG A 47 -6.41 -16.96 -4.00
N LYS A 48 -7.61 -17.34 -4.43
CA LYS A 48 -7.96 -17.33 -5.87
C LYS A 48 -7.78 -15.94 -6.50
N GLY A 49 -8.18 -14.88 -5.81
CA GLY A 49 -7.96 -13.51 -6.27
C GLY A 49 -6.48 -13.14 -6.41
N ILE A 50 -5.62 -13.62 -5.51
CA ILE A 50 -4.16 -13.44 -5.61
C ILE A 50 -3.62 -14.18 -6.84
N ALA A 51 -4.02 -15.43 -7.02
CA ALA A 51 -3.61 -16.26 -8.15
C ALA A 51 -4.07 -15.68 -9.51
N GLU A 52 -5.28 -15.11 -9.56
CA GLU A 52 -5.83 -14.42 -10.74
C GLU A 52 -5.10 -13.09 -11.01
N ALA A 53 -4.75 -12.32 -9.98
CA ALA A 53 -3.97 -11.09 -10.13
C ALA A 53 -2.55 -11.39 -10.65
N PHE A 54 -1.92 -12.47 -10.15
CA PHE A 54 -0.64 -12.93 -10.68
C PHE A 54 -0.75 -13.39 -12.14
N SER A 55 -1.85 -14.08 -12.49
CA SER A 55 -2.12 -14.48 -13.87
C SER A 55 -2.27 -13.29 -14.81
N LEU A 56 -2.96 -12.23 -14.37
CA LEU A 56 -3.08 -10.99 -15.10
C LEU A 56 -1.71 -10.30 -15.30
N TYR A 57 -0.87 -10.28 -14.27
CA TYR A 57 0.49 -9.74 -14.40
C TYR A 57 1.32 -10.54 -15.41
N HIS A 58 1.27 -11.87 -15.33
CA HIS A 58 1.99 -12.75 -16.25
C HIS A 58 1.48 -12.67 -17.68
N GLU A 59 0.18 -12.46 -17.91
CA GLU A 59 -0.37 -12.22 -19.26
C GLU A 59 0.24 -10.97 -19.90
N LEU A 60 0.46 -9.92 -19.11
CA LEU A 60 0.98 -8.63 -19.60
C LEU A 60 2.51 -8.59 -19.71
N TYR A 61 3.23 -9.20 -18.75
CA TYR A 61 4.67 -9.02 -18.56
C TYR A 61 5.44 -10.33 -18.35
N GLY A 62 4.79 -11.49 -18.56
CA GLY A 62 5.39 -12.81 -18.31
C GLY A 62 6.59 -13.13 -19.19
N ASP A 63 6.68 -12.52 -20.37
CA ASP A 63 7.85 -12.64 -21.27
C ASP A 63 9.11 -11.95 -20.71
N LYS A 64 8.95 -11.02 -19.75
CA LYS A 64 10.06 -10.33 -19.06
C LYS A 64 10.55 -11.07 -17.83
N LEU A 65 9.72 -11.94 -17.28
CA LEU A 65 10.02 -12.71 -16.08
C LEU A 65 10.89 -13.93 -16.42
N LYS A 66 11.92 -14.18 -15.60
CA LYS A 66 12.84 -15.32 -15.79
C LYS A 66 12.50 -16.51 -14.88
N GLY A 67 11.76 -16.29 -13.79
CA GLY A 67 11.43 -17.27 -12.76
C GLY A 67 11.40 -16.61 -11.38
N GLY A 68 11.76 -17.32 -10.32
CA GLY A 68 11.79 -16.77 -8.96
C GLY A 68 11.82 -17.84 -7.87
N TYR A 69 11.28 -17.55 -6.69
CA TYR A 69 11.33 -18.47 -5.54
C TYR A 69 9.95 -18.73 -4.94
N ARG A 70 9.86 -19.78 -4.12
CA ARG A 70 8.71 -20.08 -3.25
C ARG A 70 9.17 -20.51 -1.86
N ALA A 71 8.48 -20.08 -0.82
CA ALA A 71 8.83 -20.43 0.56
C ALA A 71 8.79 -21.94 0.84
N ASP A 72 7.78 -22.66 0.33
CA ASP A 72 7.69 -24.13 0.50
C ASP A 72 8.83 -24.90 -0.18
N LYS A 73 9.56 -24.24 -1.08
CA LYS A 73 10.74 -24.77 -1.77
C LYS A 73 12.05 -24.17 -1.27
N ARG A 74 12.06 -23.79 0.02
CA ARG A 74 13.22 -23.23 0.75
C ARG A 74 13.78 -21.96 0.13
N MET A 75 12.93 -21.18 -0.56
CA MET A 75 13.29 -19.90 -1.19
C MET A 75 14.45 -19.99 -2.20
N ILE A 76 14.73 -21.19 -2.72
CA ILE A 76 15.75 -21.36 -3.77
C ILE A 76 15.19 -20.77 -5.07
N VAL A 77 15.90 -19.80 -5.64
CA VAL A 77 15.56 -19.17 -6.92
C VAL A 77 15.67 -20.19 -8.06
N ARG A 78 14.66 -20.26 -8.91
CA ARG A 78 14.56 -21.20 -10.04
C ARG A 78 14.04 -20.49 -11.29
N PRO A 79 14.61 -20.78 -12.48
CA PRO A 79 14.05 -20.30 -13.73
C PRO A 79 12.72 -20.99 -14.04
N PHE A 80 11.88 -20.39 -14.89
CA PHE A 80 10.61 -21.00 -15.30
C PHE A 80 10.75 -22.36 -15.97
N SER A 81 11.90 -22.65 -16.61
CA SER A 81 12.22 -23.97 -17.16
C SER A 81 12.30 -25.08 -16.10
N LYS A 82 12.41 -24.73 -14.82
CA LYS A 82 12.45 -25.66 -13.68
C LYS A 82 11.24 -25.55 -12.76
N MET A 83 10.54 -24.43 -12.79
CA MET A 83 9.35 -24.16 -11.97
C MET A 83 8.41 -23.27 -12.77
N GLY A 84 7.49 -23.88 -13.52
CA GLY A 84 6.60 -23.16 -14.43
C GLY A 84 5.63 -22.23 -13.72
N PHE A 85 5.07 -21.28 -14.47
CA PHE A 85 4.10 -20.30 -14.00
C PHE A 85 2.90 -20.94 -13.27
N GLU A 86 2.33 -22.02 -13.81
CA GLU A 86 1.19 -22.72 -13.23
C GLU A 86 1.51 -23.23 -11.82
N SER A 87 2.75 -23.64 -11.57
CA SER A 87 3.16 -24.15 -10.26
C SER A 87 3.04 -23.10 -9.14
N TYR A 88 3.21 -21.81 -9.46
CA TYR A 88 3.02 -20.71 -8.52
C TYR A 88 1.54 -20.45 -8.28
N ARG A 89 0.74 -20.46 -9.34
CA ARG A 89 -0.72 -20.30 -9.23
C ARG A 89 -1.33 -21.41 -8.37
N ASP A 90 -0.94 -22.65 -8.65
CA ASP A 90 -1.43 -23.82 -7.93
C ASP A 90 -0.92 -23.79 -6.48
N TYR A 91 0.31 -23.34 -6.23
CA TYR A 91 0.80 -23.10 -4.86
C TYR A 91 -0.08 -22.13 -4.07
N VAL A 92 -0.47 -21.01 -4.68
CA VAL A 92 -1.34 -20.03 -4.00
C VAL A 92 -2.69 -20.64 -3.67
N VAL A 93 -3.28 -21.43 -4.58
CA VAL A 93 -4.64 -21.96 -4.42
C VAL A 93 -4.70 -23.20 -3.54
N ASP A 94 -3.73 -24.11 -3.67
CA ASP A 94 -3.76 -25.44 -3.07
C ASP A 94 -3.15 -25.48 -1.67
N THR A 95 -2.34 -24.48 -1.31
CA THR A 95 -1.80 -24.36 0.05
C THR A 95 -2.95 -24.24 1.05
N SER A 96 -2.80 -24.83 2.24
CA SER A 96 -3.80 -24.71 3.32
C SER A 96 -3.95 -23.27 3.78
N PRO A 97 -5.17 -22.77 4.07
CA PRO A 97 -5.40 -21.46 4.69
C PRO A 97 -4.59 -21.22 5.98
N MET A 98 -4.17 -22.28 6.67
CA MET A 98 -3.39 -22.20 7.90
C MET A 98 -1.88 -22.17 7.69
N ASP A 99 -1.43 -22.23 6.42
CA ASP A 99 -0.02 -22.15 6.06
C ASP A 99 0.29 -20.83 5.36
N VAL A 100 1.55 -20.40 5.48
CA VAL A 100 2.09 -19.19 4.83
C VAL A 100 2.18 -19.41 3.32
N ILE A 101 1.86 -18.37 2.56
CA ILE A 101 2.21 -18.28 1.15
C ILE A 101 3.21 -17.14 0.99
N GLU A 102 4.39 -17.47 0.47
CA GLU A 102 5.36 -16.46 0.07
C GLU A 102 6.07 -16.90 -1.21
N PHE A 103 6.11 -16.00 -2.19
CA PHE A 103 6.83 -16.18 -3.43
C PHE A 103 7.08 -14.83 -4.11
N ASP A 104 8.15 -14.76 -4.90
CA ASP A 104 8.37 -13.71 -5.88
C ASP A 104 8.66 -14.36 -7.24
N CYS A 105 8.15 -13.73 -8.31
CA CYS A 105 8.57 -13.94 -9.69
C CYS A 105 9.21 -12.67 -10.23
N MET A 106 10.37 -12.77 -10.85
CA MET A 106 11.31 -11.66 -11.05
C MET A 106 12.03 -11.74 -12.42
N SER A 107 12.43 -10.58 -12.97
CA SER A 107 13.23 -10.48 -14.20
C SER A 107 14.73 -10.68 -13.98
N THR A 108 15.23 -10.45 -12.76
CA THR A 108 16.59 -10.75 -12.33
C THR A 108 16.54 -11.96 -11.39
N LEU A 109 17.11 -13.10 -11.78
CA LEU A 109 17.11 -14.32 -10.96
C LEU A 109 18.18 -14.27 -9.86
N SER A 110 18.02 -13.34 -8.92
CA SER A 110 18.91 -13.21 -7.78
C SER A 110 18.13 -12.65 -6.58
N LEU A 111 18.47 -13.12 -5.39
CA LEU A 111 17.93 -12.56 -4.14
C LEU A 111 18.65 -11.28 -3.73
N GLY A 112 19.91 -11.10 -4.11
CA GLY A 112 20.71 -9.92 -3.78
C GLY A 112 20.54 -8.74 -4.74
N HIS A 113 19.72 -8.86 -5.79
CA HIS A 113 19.60 -7.82 -6.81
C HIS A 113 18.15 -7.47 -7.12
N ALA A 114 17.89 -6.18 -7.34
CA ALA A 114 16.62 -5.64 -7.73
C ALA A 114 16.21 -6.11 -9.14
N SER A 115 14.89 -6.14 -9.37
CA SER A 115 14.30 -6.49 -10.66
C SER A 115 13.42 -5.35 -11.16
N ASP A 116 13.52 -5.04 -12.46
CA ASP A 116 12.61 -4.10 -13.13
C ASP A 116 11.16 -4.61 -13.14
N TYR A 117 10.99 -5.92 -13.31
CA TYR A 117 9.70 -6.60 -13.32
C TYR A 117 9.66 -7.62 -12.19
N MET A 118 8.66 -7.51 -11.33
CA MET A 118 8.46 -8.43 -10.22
C MET A 118 6.98 -8.53 -9.88
N PHE A 119 6.51 -9.74 -9.54
CA PHE A 119 5.25 -9.93 -8.82
C PHE A 119 5.51 -10.77 -7.59
N GLY A 120 5.11 -10.24 -6.44
CA GLY A 120 5.50 -10.78 -5.14
C GLY A 120 4.35 -10.81 -4.17
N VAL A 121 4.32 -11.85 -3.34
CA VAL A 121 3.26 -12.05 -2.34
C VAL A 121 3.88 -12.51 -1.05
N PHE A 122 3.48 -11.86 0.05
CA PHE A 122 3.62 -12.39 1.39
C PHE A 122 2.24 -12.44 2.06
N SER A 123 1.73 -13.65 2.30
CA SER A 123 0.47 -13.91 3.00
C SER A 123 0.75 -14.76 4.24
N PRO A 124 0.57 -14.23 5.47
CA PRO A 124 0.75 -15.02 6.68
C PRO A 124 -0.27 -16.17 6.74
N ALA A 125 0.05 -17.16 7.57
CA ALA A 125 -0.89 -18.20 7.96
C ALA A 125 -2.16 -17.61 8.61
N GLY A 126 -3.33 -18.20 8.35
CA GLY A 126 -4.60 -17.66 8.86
C GLY A 126 -4.67 -17.56 10.37
N TRP A 127 -4.15 -18.54 11.11
CA TRP A 127 -4.06 -18.47 12.58
C TRP A 127 -3.19 -17.30 13.04
N TYR A 128 -2.09 -17.03 12.33
CA TYR A 128 -1.16 -15.95 12.66
C TYR A 128 -1.80 -14.59 12.40
N GLU A 129 -2.49 -14.42 11.27
CA GLU A 129 -3.26 -13.22 10.99
C GLU A 129 -4.34 -12.97 12.06
N GLN A 130 -5.07 -14.01 12.46
CA GLN A 130 -6.14 -13.89 13.46
C GLN A 130 -5.62 -13.41 14.83
N VAL A 131 -4.44 -13.88 15.24
CA VAL A 131 -3.82 -13.53 16.53
C VAL A 131 -3.06 -12.20 16.45
N HIS A 132 -2.17 -12.05 15.47
CA HIS A 132 -1.22 -10.95 15.39
C HIS A 132 -1.68 -9.78 14.51
N LYS A 133 -2.79 -9.96 13.79
CA LYS A 133 -3.39 -8.93 12.93
C LYS A 133 -2.43 -8.42 11.83
N ARG A 134 -1.47 -9.23 11.39
CA ARG A 134 -0.64 -8.90 10.21
C ARG A 134 -1.50 -8.82 8.95
N LEU A 135 -1.03 -8.08 7.96
CA LEU A 135 -1.67 -7.99 6.65
C LEU A 135 -0.95 -8.92 5.66
N THR A 136 -1.67 -9.29 4.61
CA THR A 136 -1.07 -9.85 3.40
C THR A 136 -0.65 -8.70 2.50
N THR A 137 0.53 -8.79 1.91
CA THR A 137 1.07 -7.79 0.98
C THR A 137 1.24 -8.42 -0.39
N VAL A 138 0.69 -7.77 -1.42
CA VAL A 138 0.92 -8.11 -2.83
C VAL A 138 1.60 -6.94 -3.50
N ARG A 139 2.70 -7.20 -4.22
CA ARG A 139 3.51 -6.19 -4.89
C ARG A 139 3.69 -6.50 -6.37
N ALA A 140 3.74 -5.46 -7.19
CA ALA A 140 4.11 -5.54 -8.59
C ALA A 140 5.07 -4.41 -8.95
N TYR A 141 6.18 -4.73 -9.64
CA TYR A 141 7.17 -3.79 -10.14
C TYR A 141 7.11 -3.70 -11.65
N LEU A 142 7.27 -2.49 -12.19
CA LEU A 142 7.45 -2.23 -13.62
C LEU A 142 8.50 -1.12 -13.80
N PRO A 143 9.30 -1.13 -14.87
CA PRO A 143 10.10 0.03 -15.24
C PRO A 143 9.17 1.16 -15.74
N VAL A 144 9.59 2.42 -15.60
CA VAL A 144 8.75 3.58 -15.99
C VAL A 144 8.43 3.58 -17.48
N GLU A 145 9.29 2.97 -18.28
CA GLU A 145 9.17 2.81 -19.72
C GLU A 145 7.87 2.09 -20.13
N GLU A 146 7.32 1.24 -19.25
CA GLU A 146 6.03 0.57 -19.48
C GLU A 146 4.84 1.55 -19.52
N LEU A 147 5.04 2.80 -19.11
CA LEU A 147 4.00 3.84 -19.17
C LEU A 147 3.96 4.60 -20.49
N VAL A 148 4.92 4.39 -21.41
CA VAL A 148 5.00 5.12 -22.68
C VAL A 148 3.82 4.76 -23.61
N GLY A 149 3.30 5.76 -24.32
CA GLY A 149 2.19 5.58 -25.27
C GLY A 149 0.90 5.15 -24.57
N GLU A 150 0.33 4.01 -24.98
CA GLU A 150 -0.87 3.41 -24.36
C GLU A 150 -0.56 2.71 -23.02
N GLY A 151 0.71 2.62 -22.65
CA GLY A 151 1.19 1.95 -21.44
C GLY A 151 0.52 2.46 -20.15
N ARG A 152 0.33 3.77 -20.02
CA ARG A 152 -0.38 4.38 -18.90
C ARG A 152 -1.80 3.85 -18.71
N ALA A 153 -2.59 3.79 -19.78
CA ALA A 153 -3.98 3.32 -19.72
C ALA A 153 -4.04 1.81 -19.43
N ARG A 154 -3.10 1.04 -20.00
CA ARG A 154 -2.94 -0.39 -19.68
C ARG A 154 -2.58 -0.60 -18.20
N PHE A 155 -1.69 0.22 -17.64
CA PHE A 155 -1.34 0.16 -16.23
C PHE A 155 -2.52 0.49 -15.33
N GLU A 156 -3.29 1.55 -15.60
CA GLU A 156 -4.50 1.86 -14.85
C GLU A 156 -5.52 0.71 -14.90
N SER A 157 -5.76 0.14 -16.09
CA SER A 157 -6.64 -1.02 -16.24
C SER A 157 -6.15 -2.21 -15.42
N PHE A 158 -4.83 -2.48 -15.43
CA PHE A 158 -4.21 -3.50 -14.60
C PHE A 158 -4.46 -3.25 -13.11
N LEU A 159 -4.23 -2.02 -12.61
CA LEU A 159 -4.46 -1.66 -11.21
C LEU A 159 -5.92 -1.87 -10.80
N LEU A 160 -6.89 -1.40 -11.60
CA LEU A 160 -8.32 -1.54 -11.29
C LEU A 160 -8.78 -3.00 -11.30
N LYS A 161 -8.27 -3.82 -12.22
CA LYS A 161 -8.51 -5.27 -12.22
C LYS A 161 -7.91 -5.93 -10.98
N CYS A 162 -6.66 -5.61 -10.61
CA CYS A 162 -6.04 -6.07 -9.38
C CYS A 162 -6.86 -5.66 -8.15
N CYS A 163 -7.33 -4.42 -8.05
CA CYS A 163 -8.22 -3.97 -6.98
C CYS A 163 -9.52 -4.79 -6.90
N ALA A 164 -10.13 -5.12 -8.03
CA ALA A 164 -11.36 -5.92 -8.07
C ALA A 164 -11.14 -7.38 -7.61
N LEU A 165 -10.00 -7.97 -7.98
CA LEU A 165 -9.59 -9.33 -7.63
C LEU A 165 -9.14 -9.44 -6.17
N LEU A 166 -8.17 -8.60 -5.80
CA LEU A 166 -7.48 -8.62 -4.51
C LEU A 166 -8.31 -7.98 -3.39
N ARG A 167 -9.23 -7.06 -3.70
CA ARG A 167 -10.04 -6.28 -2.73
C ARG A 167 -9.17 -5.78 -1.56
N PRO A 168 -8.23 -4.86 -1.84
CA PRO A 168 -7.33 -4.33 -0.82
C PRO A 168 -8.10 -3.54 0.23
N LEU A 169 -7.62 -3.60 1.47
CA LEU A 169 -8.05 -2.67 2.52
C LEU A 169 -7.54 -1.26 2.17
N HIS A 170 -6.27 -1.18 1.80
CA HIS A 170 -5.65 0.00 1.23
C HIS A 170 -4.42 -0.39 0.40
N GLY A 171 -3.85 0.57 -0.31
CA GLY A 171 -2.63 0.39 -1.08
C GLY A 171 -2.30 1.64 -1.88
N ALA A 172 -1.23 1.59 -2.65
CA ALA A 172 -0.88 2.67 -3.57
C ALA A 172 -0.14 2.12 -4.79
N ALA A 173 -0.08 2.92 -5.85
CA ALA A 173 0.80 2.65 -6.98
C ALA A 173 1.40 3.95 -7.52
N GLY A 174 2.66 3.91 -7.96
CA GLY A 174 3.37 5.08 -8.47
C GLY A 174 4.87 4.88 -8.42
N LEU A 175 5.63 5.96 -8.26
CA LEU A 175 7.07 5.85 -8.06
C LEU A 175 7.36 5.24 -6.70
N GLY A 176 8.13 4.15 -6.68
CA GLY A 176 8.49 3.46 -5.44
C GLY A 176 9.84 2.80 -5.56
N ILE A 177 10.40 2.46 -4.41
CA ILE A 177 11.69 1.78 -4.33
C ILE A 177 11.48 0.32 -4.71
N GLN A 178 12.27 -0.12 -5.69
CA GLN A 178 12.39 -1.49 -6.15
C GLN A 178 13.65 -2.09 -5.52
N GLU A 179 13.43 -3.01 -4.61
CA GLU A 179 14.48 -3.60 -3.77
C GLU A 179 14.74 -5.05 -4.15
N CYS A 180 15.92 -5.54 -3.79
CA CYS A 180 16.23 -6.97 -3.74
C CYS A 180 15.52 -7.67 -2.57
N HIS A 181 15.72 -8.98 -2.44
CA HIS A 181 15.19 -9.74 -1.29
C HIS A 181 15.93 -9.40 0.01
N ASP A 182 17.23 -9.11 -0.06
CA ASP A 182 18.05 -8.71 1.10
C ASP A 182 17.95 -7.19 1.36
N TRP A 183 16.75 -6.62 1.23
CA TRP A 183 16.47 -5.19 1.31
C TRP A 183 16.85 -4.59 2.68
N GLU A 184 16.91 -5.40 3.74
CA GLU A 184 17.31 -4.97 5.08
C GLU A 184 18.71 -4.34 5.13
N ASP A 185 19.61 -4.78 4.24
CA ASP A 185 20.98 -4.27 4.15
C ASP A 185 21.03 -2.88 3.49
N TYR A 186 20.00 -2.54 2.71
CA TYR A 186 19.92 -1.30 1.93
C TYR A 186 18.97 -0.24 2.51
N GLN A 187 18.46 -0.46 3.74
CA GLN A 187 17.55 0.47 4.41
C GLN A 187 18.11 1.90 4.55
N THR A 188 19.44 2.08 4.65
CA THR A 188 20.04 3.42 4.65
C THR A 188 19.88 4.13 3.30
N LEU A 189 20.06 3.41 2.19
CA LEU A 189 19.85 3.97 0.85
C LEU A 189 18.36 4.26 0.59
N GLU A 190 17.47 3.38 1.05
CA GLU A 190 16.02 3.63 1.03
C GLU A 190 15.68 4.91 1.81
N HIS A 191 16.24 5.09 3.01
CA HIS A 191 16.04 6.30 3.81
C HIS A 191 16.49 7.56 3.06
N GLU A 192 17.69 7.57 2.51
CA GLU A 192 18.22 8.71 1.75
C GLU A 192 17.34 9.05 0.53
N THR A 193 16.98 8.04 -0.25
CA THR A 193 16.12 8.18 -1.44
C THR A 193 14.76 8.77 -1.08
N ALA A 194 14.14 8.27 0.00
CA ALA A 194 12.83 8.72 0.46
C ALA A 194 12.81 10.18 0.97
N TRP A 195 13.92 10.67 1.50
CA TRP A 195 14.06 12.08 1.91
C TRP A 195 14.40 12.99 0.73
N ALA A 196 15.19 12.52 -0.24
CA ALA A 196 15.51 13.26 -1.45
C ALA A 196 14.31 13.38 -2.41
N TYR A 197 13.44 12.37 -2.47
CA TYR A 197 12.32 12.30 -3.41
C TYR A 197 11.01 11.95 -2.71
N ARG A 198 10.23 12.98 -2.35
CA ARG A 198 8.99 12.83 -1.56
C ARG A 198 7.87 12.12 -2.29
N GLY A 199 7.92 12.06 -3.62
CA GLY A 199 6.97 11.31 -4.42
C GLY A 199 7.25 9.81 -4.47
N VAL A 200 8.44 9.37 -4.06
CA VAL A 200 8.85 7.97 -4.01
C VAL A 200 8.37 7.33 -2.72
N ASP A 201 7.72 6.17 -2.83
CA ASP A 201 7.09 5.46 -1.71
C ASP A 201 7.91 4.23 -1.26
N LEU A 202 7.79 3.89 0.02
CA LEU A 202 8.41 2.72 0.65
C LEU A 202 7.42 1.54 0.64
N CYS A 203 7.76 0.51 -0.13
CA CYS A 203 6.88 -0.60 -0.48
C CYS A 203 7.46 -1.95 -0.01
N GLY A 204 7.91 -2.00 1.24
CA GLY A 204 8.49 -3.19 1.86
C GLY A 204 7.58 -4.44 1.80
N PRO A 205 8.16 -5.65 1.95
CA PRO A 205 7.47 -6.93 1.73
C PRO A 205 6.44 -7.29 2.81
N SER A 206 6.52 -6.66 3.99
CA SER A 206 5.68 -7.02 5.12
C SER A 206 5.25 -5.81 5.93
N GLU A 207 3.99 -5.79 6.37
CA GLU A 207 3.39 -4.63 7.03
C GLU A 207 2.83 -4.92 8.41
N LYS A 208 2.84 -3.87 9.25
CA LYS A 208 2.48 -3.92 10.67
C LYS A 208 0.97 -3.85 10.90
N LYS A 209 0.53 -4.35 12.06
CA LYS A 209 -0.90 -4.48 12.42
C LYS A 209 -1.67 -3.17 12.46
N ASN A 210 -0.99 -2.06 12.78
CA ASN A 210 -1.54 -0.70 12.83
C ASN A 210 -2.06 -0.23 11.47
N LEU A 211 -1.59 -0.79 10.35
CA LEU A 211 -2.13 -0.45 9.03
C LEU A 211 -3.56 -1.00 8.78
N ARG A 212 -4.09 -1.81 9.70
CA ARG A 212 -5.53 -2.14 9.69
C ARG A 212 -6.42 -0.98 10.10
N ASP A 213 -5.86 0.01 10.78
CA ASP A 213 -6.61 1.15 11.32
C ASP A 213 -6.47 2.41 10.44
N GLY A 214 -5.64 2.36 9.38
CA GLY A 214 -5.47 3.46 8.45
C GLY A 214 -4.38 3.18 7.41
N TYR A 215 -4.38 3.95 6.32
CA TYR A 215 -3.38 3.76 5.26
C TYR A 215 -2.03 4.39 5.64
N LYS A 216 -0.96 3.85 5.06
CA LYS A 216 0.41 4.40 5.09
C LYS A 216 0.77 5.08 3.77
N ASN A 217 0.55 4.37 2.67
CA ASN A 217 1.01 4.73 1.34
C ASN A 217 0.05 5.73 0.67
N LEU A 218 0.60 6.84 0.18
CA LEU A 218 -0.07 7.82 -0.68
C LEU A 218 0.88 8.13 -1.84
N ASN A 219 0.43 7.84 -3.05
CA ASN A 219 1.21 7.98 -4.27
C ASN A 219 0.29 8.33 -5.47
N TRP A 220 0.80 8.23 -6.69
CA TRP A 220 0.10 8.55 -7.94
C TRP A 220 -1.30 7.93 -8.02
N TYR A 221 -1.43 6.68 -7.62
CA TYR A 221 -2.71 6.05 -7.28
C TYR A 221 -2.72 5.72 -5.79
N THR A 222 -3.84 6.01 -5.13
CA THR A 222 -4.10 5.57 -3.77
C THR A 222 -5.39 4.75 -3.75
N PHE A 223 -5.33 3.51 -3.27
CA PHE A 223 -6.46 2.59 -3.20
C PHE A 223 -7.03 2.58 -1.79
N LEU A 224 -8.33 2.81 -1.66
CA LEU A 224 -9.01 2.78 -0.37
C LEU A 224 -10.23 1.87 -0.45
N ALA A 225 -10.39 1.01 0.56
CA ALA A 225 -11.60 0.23 0.69
C ALA A 225 -12.82 1.14 0.83
N HIS A 226 -13.92 0.68 0.26
CA HIS A 226 -15.20 1.39 0.23
C HIS A 226 -15.65 1.91 1.61
N HIS A 227 -15.31 1.21 2.70
CA HIS A 227 -15.80 1.53 4.04
C HIS A 227 -15.00 2.63 4.70
N TRP A 228 -13.77 2.85 4.23
CA TRP A 228 -12.98 4.02 4.60
C TRP A 228 -13.40 5.24 3.78
N ILE A 229 -13.54 5.09 2.47
CA ILE A 229 -13.87 6.24 1.62
C ILE A 229 -15.28 6.79 1.90
N ALA A 230 -16.24 5.93 2.24
CA ALA A 230 -17.59 6.36 2.63
C ALA A 230 -17.61 7.25 3.89
N THR A 231 -16.56 7.23 4.72
CA THR A 231 -16.45 8.12 5.89
C THR A 231 -16.15 9.57 5.50
N LEU A 232 -15.71 9.80 4.26
CA LEU A 232 -15.33 11.11 3.74
C LEU A 232 -16.51 11.87 3.10
N GLY A 233 -17.71 11.30 3.13
CA GLY A 233 -18.91 11.83 2.49
C GLY A 233 -19.28 11.06 1.22
N THR A 234 -20.16 11.65 0.42
CA THR A 234 -20.54 11.09 -0.88
C THR A 234 -19.41 11.23 -1.90
N PRO A 235 -19.40 10.44 -3.00
CA PRO A 235 -18.44 10.64 -4.09
C PRO A 235 -18.42 12.08 -4.63
N GLU A 236 -19.58 12.73 -4.69
CA GLU A 236 -19.74 14.12 -5.09
C GLU A 236 -19.09 15.08 -4.08
N ASP A 237 -19.27 14.85 -2.77
CA ASP A 237 -18.62 15.63 -1.72
C ASP A 237 -17.09 15.50 -1.78
N LEU A 238 -16.58 14.28 -1.99
CA LEU A 238 -15.15 14.04 -2.12
C LEU A 238 -14.58 14.73 -3.37
N LYS A 239 -15.28 14.65 -4.49
CA LYS A 239 -14.89 15.34 -5.73
C LYS A 239 -14.88 16.86 -5.53
N ALA A 240 -15.91 17.41 -4.87
CA ALA A 240 -15.98 18.82 -4.53
C ALA A 240 -14.88 19.25 -3.55
N LYS A 241 -14.50 18.39 -2.60
CA LYS A 241 -13.40 18.62 -1.66
C LYS A 241 -12.03 18.65 -2.35
N LEU A 242 -11.82 17.76 -3.33
CA LEU A 242 -10.59 17.72 -4.13
C LEU A 242 -10.46 18.94 -5.05
N ASN A 243 -11.59 19.37 -5.65
CA ASN A 243 -11.71 20.57 -6.49
C ASN A 243 -10.59 20.73 -7.53
N ASP A 244 -10.21 19.64 -8.21
CA ASP A 244 -9.18 19.64 -9.25
C ASP A 244 -9.46 18.51 -10.25
N ASP A 245 -9.76 18.85 -11.50
CA ASP A 245 -10.09 17.88 -12.55
C ASP A 245 -8.90 17.01 -12.97
N ARG A 246 -7.67 17.35 -12.56
CA ARG A 246 -6.49 16.49 -12.75
C ARG A 246 -6.49 15.30 -11.77
N ILE A 247 -7.33 15.34 -10.74
CA ILE A 247 -7.50 14.24 -9.79
C ILE A 247 -8.73 13.43 -10.17
N GLU A 248 -8.55 12.15 -10.46
CA GLU A 248 -9.63 11.27 -10.88
C GLU A 248 -10.02 10.30 -9.76
N LEU A 249 -11.33 10.20 -9.49
CA LEU A 249 -11.91 9.17 -8.62
C LEU A 249 -12.37 8.00 -9.49
N LEU A 250 -11.74 6.85 -9.32
CA LEU A 250 -11.93 5.64 -10.11
C LEU A 250 -12.60 4.57 -9.22
N PRO A 251 -13.95 4.54 -9.13
CA PRO A 251 -14.65 3.57 -8.31
C PRO A 251 -14.51 2.16 -8.88
N TYR A 252 -14.36 1.18 -7.99
CA TYR A 252 -14.42 -0.24 -8.31
C TYR A 252 -15.29 -0.96 -7.27
N LYS A 253 -15.65 -2.22 -7.52
CA LYS A 253 -16.63 -2.98 -6.73
C LYS A 253 -16.42 -2.92 -5.20
N TRP A 254 -15.18 -2.81 -4.75
CA TRP A 254 -14.80 -2.88 -3.33
C TRP A 254 -14.09 -1.64 -2.81
N GLY A 255 -14.11 -0.52 -3.54
CA GLY A 255 -13.41 0.68 -3.11
C GLY A 255 -13.29 1.71 -4.21
N THR A 256 -12.31 2.60 -4.05
CA THR A 256 -12.05 3.65 -5.04
C THR A 256 -10.54 3.88 -5.10
N ALA A 257 -10.03 3.97 -6.32
CA ALA A 257 -8.69 4.45 -6.56
C ALA A 257 -8.74 5.96 -6.80
N ILE A 258 -7.82 6.71 -6.21
CA ILE A 258 -7.67 8.14 -6.43
C ILE A 258 -6.40 8.33 -7.24
N ARG A 259 -6.52 8.82 -8.49
CA ARG A 259 -5.37 9.13 -9.35
C ARG A 259 -5.00 10.60 -9.23
N ALA A 260 -3.82 10.90 -8.72
CA ALA A 260 -3.30 12.25 -8.52
C ALA A 260 -2.49 12.72 -9.74
N GLY A 261 -3.18 13.15 -10.79
CA GLY A 261 -2.57 13.68 -12.01
C GLY A 261 -2.34 12.64 -13.10
N ASP A 262 -1.87 13.13 -14.25
CA ASP A 262 -1.66 12.33 -15.44
C ASP A 262 -0.41 11.44 -15.39
N TRP A 263 0.58 11.84 -14.58
CA TRP A 263 1.87 11.19 -14.42
C TRP A 263 2.26 11.22 -12.94
N PRO A 264 3.03 10.24 -12.45
CA PRO A 264 3.52 10.28 -11.08
C PRO A 264 4.49 11.46 -10.92
N ALA A 265 4.51 12.06 -9.74
CA ALA A 265 5.42 13.15 -9.40
C ALA A 265 6.61 12.62 -8.58
N LEU A 266 7.82 13.05 -8.90
CA LEU A 266 9.05 12.62 -8.19
C LEU A 266 9.18 13.27 -6.81
N GLY A 267 8.73 14.52 -6.66
CA GLY A 267 8.73 15.23 -5.38
C GLY A 267 10.13 15.59 -4.87
N LYS A 268 11.03 16.03 -5.75
CA LYS A 268 12.44 16.29 -5.41
C LYS A 268 12.56 17.38 -4.34
N ALA A 269 13.25 17.06 -3.24
CA ALA A 269 13.28 17.87 -2.03
C ALA A 269 13.77 19.31 -2.26
N GLU A 270 14.73 19.49 -3.17
CA GLU A 270 15.36 20.77 -3.46
C GLU A 270 14.52 21.69 -4.36
N THR A 271 13.55 21.15 -5.10
CA THR A 271 12.85 21.89 -6.16
C THR A 271 11.33 21.85 -6.05
N ASP A 272 10.76 20.68 -5.77
CA ASP A 272 9.32 20.49 -5.57
C ASP A 272 9.08 19.38 -4.53
N PRO A 273 9.35 19.62 -3.24
CA PRO A 273 9.18 18.62 -2.17
C PRO A 273 7.72 18.23 -1.93
N THR A 274 6.76 19.03 -2.42
CA THR A 274 5.33 18.89 -2.10
C THR A 274 4.48 18.99 -3.36
N PRO A 275 4.48 17.94 -4.22
CA PRO A 275 3.69 17.95 -5.45
C PRO A 275 2.23 18.31 -5.17
N GLU A 276 1.73 19.35 -5.83
CA GLU A 276 0.44 19.98 -5.52
C GLU A 276 -0.72 18.96 -5.42
N LEU A 277 -0.79 18.03 -6.38
CA LEU A 277 -1.87 17.03 -6.42
C LEU A 277 -1.77 16.00 -5.29
N TYR A 278 -0.55 15.64 -4.88
CA TYR A 278 -0.35 14.73 -3.75
C TYR A 278 -0.74 15.42 -2.44
N VAL A 279 -0.44 16.71 -2.29
CA VAL A 279 -0.90 17.53 -1.15
C VAL A 279 -2.42 17.63 -1.11
N LYS A 280 -3.09 17.86 -2.25
CA LYS A 280 -4.56 17.90 -2.33
C LYS A 280 -5.20 16.57 -1.93
N VAL A 281 -4.72 15.46 -2.49
CA VAL A 281 -5.22 14.12 -2.11
C VAL A 281 -4.96 13.89 -0.62
N ASN A 282 -3.74 14.16 -0.14
CA ASN A 282 -3.38 14.03 1.26
C ASN A 282 -4.39 14.75 2.17
N ASN A 283 -4.66 16.03 1.91
CA ASN A 283 -5.61 16.82 2.70
C ASN A 283 -7.05 16.27 2.63
N ALA A 284 -7.45 15.72 1.47
CA ALA A 284 -8.77 15.15 1.30
C ALA A 284 -8.98 13.87 2.11
N ILE A 285 -7.98 12.99 2.16
CA ILE A 285 -8.08 11.66 2.79
C ILE A 285 -7.28 11.52 4.10
N ARG A 286 -6.65 12.59 4.62
CA ARG A 286 -5.76 12.57 5.79
C ARG A 286 -6.38 11.89 7.02
N SER A 287 -7.67 12.08 7.24
CA SER A 287 -8.39 11.46 8.37
C SER A 287 -8.34 9.93 8.35
N LEU A 288 -8.10 9.30 7.19
CA LEU A 288 -7.99 7.84 7.06
C LEU A 288 -6.56 7.31 7.26
N ARG A 289 -5.57 8.21 7.40
CA ARG A 289 -4.16 7.83 7.51
C ARG A 289 -3.88 7.31 8.91
N VAL A 290 -3.00 6.31 9.01
CA VAL A 290 -2.51 5.85 10.31
C VAL A 290 -1.83 7.02 11.04
N GLN A 291 -2.03 7.13 12.36
CA GLN A 291 -1.41 8.20 13.14
C GLN A 291 0.04 7.89 13.52
N ASP A 292 0.34 6.63 13.81
CA ASP A 292 1.68 6.17 14.13
C ASP A 292 2.02 4.96 13.26
N VAL A 293 3.01 5.10 12.38
CA VAL A 293 3.53 4.00 11.54
C VAL A 293 4.64 3.19 12.25
N GLU A 294 5.00 3.58 13.47
CA GLU A 294 6.19 3.13 14.19
C GLU A 294 7.47 3.34 13.33
N SER A 295 8.53 2.56 13.57
CA SER A 295 9.70 2.54 12.71
C SER A 295 9.43 1.81 11.38
N LEU A 296 9.74 2.43 10.24
CA LEU A 296 9.73 1.77 8.93
C LEU A 296 10.90 0.81 8.75
N HIS A 297 12.04 1.06 9.42
CA HIS A 297 13.25 0.25 9.34
C HIS A 297 13.55 -0.49 10.63
N TYR A 298 14.44 -1.49 10.51
CA TYR A 298 15.03 -2.15 11.67
C TYR A 298 16.02 -1.23 12.38
N GLY A 299 16.35 -1.58 13.62
CA GLY A 299 17.39 -0.87 14.37
C GLY A 299 18.74 -1.00 13.68
N SER A 300 19.48 0.09 13.55
CA SER A 300 20.83 0.08 13.02
C SER A 300 21.78 -0.62 14.01
N ILE A 301 22.66 -1.46 13.49
CA ILE A 301 23.69 -2.14 14.30
C ILE A 301 25.02 -1.36 14.26
N ALA A 302 25.35 -0.70 13.14
CA ALA A 302 26.63 -0.04 12.91
C ALA A 302 26.55 1.50 13.01
N GLY A 303 25.40 2.06 13.39
CA GLY A 303 25.18 3.50 13.55
C GLY A 303 24.73 4.20 12.27
N GLU A 304 24.44 3.43 11.21
CA GLU A 304 23.92 3.92 9.96
C GLU A 304 22.52 4.56 10.14
N VAL A 305 22.26 5.62 9.38
CA VAL A 305 20.98 6.32 9.46
C VAL A 305 19.92 5.45 8.79
N ARG A 306 18.87 5.14 9.55
CA ARG A 306 17.67 4.43 9.11
C ARG A 306 16.44 5.17 9.63
N PHE A 307 15.29 4.89 9.04
CA PHE A 307 14.04 5.34 9.61
C PHE A 307 13.89 4.81 11.05
N ASN A 308 13.56 5.73 11.95
CA ASN A 308 13.19 5.47 13.32
C ASN A 308 11.74 5.96 13.53
N PRO A 309 11.10 5.73 14.69
CA PRO A 309 9.70 6.13 14.89
C PRO A 309 9.41 7.61 14.56
N LEU A 310 10.31 8.54 14.91
CA LEU A 310 10.14 9.97 14.62
C LEU A 310 10.22 10.24 13.10
N THR A 311 11.32 9.86 12.46
CA THR A 311 11.55 10.12 11.03
C THR A 311 10.53 9.42 10.14
N SER A 312 10.07 8.23 10.55
CA SER A 312 9.00 7.49 9.86
C SER A 312 7.68 8.27 9.89
N ASN A 313 7.31 8.82 11.06
CA ASN A 313 6.10 9.60 11.22
C ASN A 313 6.17 10.99 10.57
N LEU A 314 7.37 11.56 10.44
CA LEU A 314 7.61 12.76 9.64
C LEU A 314 7.48 12.47 8.14
N TRP A 315 8.06 11.37 7.67
CA TRP A 315 7.93 10.95 6.27
C TRP A 315 6.47 10.65 5.89
N LEU A 316 5.71 10.00 6.79
CA LEU A 316 4.27 9.76 6.60
C LEU A 316 3.49 11.06 6.39
N ARG A 317 3.99 12.16 6.94
CA ARG A 317 3.41 13.50 6.92
C ARG A 317 4.16 14.47 6.00
N ARG A 318 4.95 13.96 5.05
CA ARG A 318 5.75 14.78 4.11
C ARG A 318 4.94 15.78 3.28
N PHE A 319 3.62 15.61 3.20
CA PHE A 319 2.69 16.52 2.51
C PHE A 319 1.80 17.35 3.45
N ASP A 320 2.00 17.23 4.76
CA ASP A 320 1.30 18.04 5.75
C ASP A 320 2.03 19.38 5.98
N THR A 321 1.29 20.38 6.44
CA THR A 321 1.89 21.62 6.93
C THR A 321 2.58 21.42 8.28
N LEU A 322 3.50 22.32 8.64
CA LEU A 322 4.17 22.28 9.94
C LEU A 322 3.20 22.32 11.11
N GLN A 323 2.08 23.04 10.99
CA GLN A 323 1.06 23.12 12.03
C GLN A 323 0.37 21.77 12.23
N GLU A 324 0.05 21.07 11.14
CA GLU A 324 -0.58 19.74 11.19
C GLU A 324 0.38 18.68 11.73
N ILE A 325 1.68 18.77 11.38
CA ILE A 325 2.71 17.92 11.98
C ILE A 325 2.78 18.15 13.49
N LYS A 326 2.88 19.41 13.94
CA LYS A 326 2.92 19.77 15.37
C LYS A 326 1.63 19.41 16.12
N ALA A 327 0.50 19.31 15.43
CA ALA A 327 -0.75 18.87 16.02
C ALA A 327 -0.67 17.40 16.47
N VAL A 328 0.12 16.58 15.78
CA VAL A 328 0.20 15.13 16.03
C VAL A 328 1.51 14.69 16.66
N ILE A 329 2.64 15.30 16.32
CA ILE A 329 3.96 14.97 16.88
C ILE A 329 4.30 16.03 17.94
N ASP A 330 4.65 15.58 19.15
CA ASP A 330 5.08 16.46 20.23
C ASP A 330 6.53 16.93 20.08
N GLU A 331 6.96 17.85 20.94
CA GLU A 331 8.32 18.40 20.93
C GLU A 331 9.40 17.35 21.23
N SER A 332 9.02 16.23 21.84
CA SER A 332 9.91 15.08 22.11
C SER A 332 9.99 14.11 20.93
N GLY A 333 9.22 14.34 19.86
CA GLY A 333 9.20 13.51 18.67
C GLY A 333 8.26 12.30 18.75
N ASN A 334 7.40 12.23 19.77
CA ASN A 334 6.42 11.15 19.91
C ASN A 334 5.09 11.53 19.28
N VAL A 335 4.38 10.53 18.74
CA VAL A 335 3.00 10.70 18.28
C VAL A 335 2.09 10.87 19.49
N LYS A 336 1.42 12.02 19.58
CA LYS A 336 0.39 12.32 20.58
C LYS A 336 -0.70 11.27 20.46
N THR A 337 -0.91 10.51 21.52
CA THR A 337 -1.89 9.43 21.53
C THR A 337 -3.30 9.97 21.37
N ASP A 338 -3.93 9.53 20.28
CA ASP A 338 -5.34 9.08 20.21
C ASP A 338 -6.39 9.95 19.52
N GLU A 339 -6.13 10.37 18.27
CA GLU A 339 -7.21 10.53 17.29
C GLU A 339 -7.19 9.38 16.27
N ARG A 340 -7.46 8.16 16.73
CA ARG A 340 -7.86 7.09 15.82
C ARG A 340 -9.21 7.48 15.21
N HIS A 341 -9.21 7.70 13.90
CA HIS A 341 -10.43 8.02 13.16
C HIS A 341 -11.19 6.73 12.89
N PHE A 342 -11.88 6.23 13.92
CA PHE A 342 -12.83 5.14 13.73
C PHE A 342 -14.01 5.62 12.90
N LEU A 343 -14.54 4.76 12.03
CA LEU A 343 -15.80 5.03 11.32
C LEU A 343 -16.90 5.25 12.36
N ARG A 344 -17.49 6.45 12.34
CA ARG A 344 -18.59 6.87 13.20
C ARG A 344 -19.82 7.13 12.35
N MET A 345 -20.96 6.60 12.77
CA MET A 345 -22.23 6.77 12.10
C MET A 345 -23.28 7.14 13.14
N SER A 346 -24.14 8.09 12.82
CA SER A 346 -25.24 8.48 13.71
C SER A 346 -26.39 7.45 13.64
N SER A 347 -27.15 7.28 14.71
CA SER A 347 -28.39 6.50 14.67
C SER A 347 -29.33 6.96 13.54
N GLY A 348 -30.13 6.03 13.02
CA GLY A 348 -31.00 6.25 11.87
C GLY A 348 -30.28 6.23 10.52
N THR A 349 -28.95 6.16 10.49
CA THR A 349 -28.23 5.87 9.24
C THR A 349 -28.19 4.36 8.98
N PRO A 350 -28.42 3.91 7.72
CA PRO A 350 -28.17 2.52 7.36
C PRO A 350 -26.71 2.19 7.62
N CYS A 351 -26.47 1.08 8.32
CA CYS A 351 -25.15 0.60 8.65
C CYS A 351 -24.37 0.42 7.35
N PRO A 352 -23.30 1.21 7.14
CA PRO A 352 -22.64 1.23 5.86
C PRO A 352 -21.93 -0.09 5.62
N TRP A 353 -21.49 -0.82 6.67
CA TRP A 353 -20.72 -2.06 6.53
C TRP A 353 -20.99 -3.07 7.63
N PRO A 354 -21.10 -4.37 7.29
CA PRO A 354 -21.22 -5.42 8.28
C PRO A 354 -20.05 -5.35 9.25
N GLY A 355 -20.32 -5.40 10.55
CA GLY A 355 -19.26 -5.21 11.53
C GLY A 355 -19.75 -5.23 12.96
N ILE A 356 -18.79 -5.22 13.87
CA ILE A 356 -18.97 -4.99 15.29
C ILE A 356 -18.81 -3.50 15.56
N TRP A 357 -19.85 -2.90 16.10
CA TRP A 357 -19.95 -1.49 16.46
C TRP A 357 -20.17 -1.34 17.97
N ILE A 358 -19.81 -0.17 18.50
CA ILE A 358 -20.15 0.23 19.87
C ILE A 358 -20.83 1.59 19.86
N CYS A 359 -21.70 1.84 20.83
CA CYS A 359 -22.21 3.16 21.12
C CYS A 359 -21.13 3.94 21.89
N GLU A 360 -20.73 5.13 21.42
CA GLU A 360 -19.72 5.94 22.12
C GLU A 360 -20.30 6.60 23.37
N GLU A 361 -21.56 7.04 23.32
CA GLU A 361 -22.26 7.70 24.41
C GLU A 361 -22.65 6.73 25.54
N GLU A 362 -22.84 5.45 25.22
CA GLU A 362 -23.15 4.41 26.20
C GLU A 362 -22.37 3.11 25.96
N PRO A 363 -21.04 3.10 26.22
CA PRO A 363 -20.18 1.95 25.96
C PRO A 363 -20.56 0.69 26.75
N SER A 364 -21.32 0.84 27.85
CA SER A 364 -21.86 -0.25 28.68
C SER A 364 -22.85 -1.15 27.94
N GLN A 365 -23.47 -0.67 26.85
CA GLN A 365 -24.30 -1.47 25.94
C GLN A 365 -23.50 -2.59 25.25
N GLY A 366 -22.17 -2.50 25.27
CA GLY A 366 -21.27 -3.48 24.70
C GLY A 366 -21.20 -3.43 23.18
N ARG A 367 -20.63 -4.51 22.62
CA ARG A 367 -20.40 -4.68 21.19
C ARG A 367 -21.67 -5.22 20.53
N ARG A 368 -22.14 -4.54 19.48
CA ARG A 368 -23.26 -5.00 18.65
C ARG A 368 -22.79 -5.28 17.24
N THR A 369 -23.34 -6.32 16.64
CA THR A 369 -23.09 -6.63 15.23
C THR A 369 -24.21 -6.01 14.40
N PHE A 370 -23.86 -5.22 13.41
CA PHE A 370 -24.80 -4.73 12.41
C PHE A 370 -24.40 -5.25 11.04
N MET A 371 -25.37 -5.62 10.21
CA MET A 371 -25.16 -6.01 8.82
C MET A 371 -25.28 -4.79 7.89
N HIS A 372 -24.82 -4.93 6.65
CA HIS A 372 -24.94 -3.87 5.65
C HIS A 372 -26.40 -3.45 5.47
N ASN A 373 -26.65 -2.15 5.41
CA ASN A 373 -27.95 -1.49 5.32
C ASN A 373 -28.90 -1.71 6.52
N GLU A 374 -28.46 -2.35 7.59
CA GLU A 374 -29.22 -2.42 8.84
C GLU A 374 -29.24 -1.03 9.50
N LEU A 375 -30.41 -0.49 9.82
CA LEU A 375 -30.48 0.83 10.47
C LEU A 375 -29.81 0.80 11.84
N LEU A 376 -28.85 1.69 12.05
CA LEU A 376 -28.18 1.85 13.33
C LEU A 376 -29.17 2.42 14.34
N PRO A 377 -29.42 1.73 15.47
CA PRO A 377 -30.53 2.06 16.34
C PRO A 377 -30.22 3.26 17.25
N ASP A 378 -31.27 3.93 17.71
CA ASP A 378 -31.17 4.83 18.87
C ASP A 378 -30.85 4.03 20.12
N VAL A 379 -30.18 4.65 21.09
CA VAL A 379 -29.95 4.07 22.42
C VAL A 379 -30.72 4.92 23.42
N ASN A 380 -31.59 4.27 24.21
CA ASN A 380 -32.43 4.93 25.22
C ASN A 380 -33.26 6.11 24.67
N GLY A 381 -33.70 6.00 23.40
CA GLY A 381 -34.50 7.03 22.73
C GLY A 381 -33.71 8.28 22.30
N GLN A 382 -32.38 8.21 22.34
CA GLN A 382 -31.49 9.26 21.86
C GLN A 382 -30.74 8.81 20.60
N VAL A 383 -30.55 9.77 19.69
CA VAL A 383 -29.65 9.61 18.55
C VAL A 383 -28.22 9.55 19.09
N VAL A 384 -27.52 8.46 18.82
CA VAL A 384 -26.16 8.21 19.32
C VAL A 384 -25.18 8.02 18.16
N THR A 385 -23.90 7.98 18.50
CA THR A 385 -22.80 7.73 17.59
C THR A 385 -22.34 6.28 17.72
N TRP A 386 -22.58 5.52 16.67
CA TRP A 386 -22.05 4.18 16.52
C TRP A 386 -20.66 4.23 15.92
N ARG A 387 -19.71 3.64 16.62
CA ARG A 387 -18.33 3.51 16.16
C ARG A 387 -18.03 2.08 15.75
N LEU A 388 -17.56 1.89 14.51
CA LEU A 388 -17.09 0.61 14.02
C LEU A 388 -15.81 0.23 14.78
N VAL A 389 -15.84 -0.93 15.41
CA VAL A 389 -14.71 -1.52 16.14
C VAL A 389 -14.04 -2.63 15.33
N LYS A 390 -14.80 -3.33 14.48
CA LYS A 390 -14.28 -4.40 13.63
C LYS A 390 -15.22 -4.66 12.43
N ALA A 391 -14.77 -4.55 11.19
CA ALA A 391 -15.56 -4.99 10.03
C ALA A 391 -15.70 -6.53 10.00
N LEU A 392 -16.79 -7.05 9.43
CA LEU A 392 -17.08 -8.49 9.25
C LEU A 392 -16.72 -8.99 7.85
#